data_AF-A0A0F9T8K7-F1
#
_entry.id   AF-A0A0F9T8K7-F1
#
_cell.length_a   1.000
_cell.length_b   1.000
_cell.length_c   1.000
_cell.angle_alpha   90.00
_cell.angle_beta   90.00
_cell.angle_gamma   90.00
#
_symmetry.space_group_name_H-M   'P 1'
#
loop_
_entity.id
_entity.type
_entity.pdbx_description
1 polymer ?
#
loop_
_entity_poly.entity_id
_entity_poly.type
_entity_poly.pdbx_seq_one_letter_code
_entity_poly.pdbx_strand_id
1 'polypeptide(L)'
;MNWETEYYYAPRYEYISCNQHGDRFKRKASKRLSIAKLSCKHSDATGMSRLILLGHSLNVPVHYDFEGHTAFIEVMSSDAVRNKI
;
A
#
# COMPACT_ATOMS: atom_id res chain seq x y z
N MET A 1 -1.21 -14.79 11.63
CA MET A 1 -1.51 -13.82 10.58
C MET A 1 -1.91 -12.54 11.28
N ASN A 2 -1.14 -11.47 11.11
CA ASN A 2 -1.40 -10.20 11.78
C ASN A 2 -2.09 -9.26 10.79
N TRP A 3 -3.04 -8.47 11.31
CA TRP A 3 -3.82 -7.47 10.57
C TRP A 3 -3.47 -6.09 11.13
N GLU A 4 -2.96 -5.20 10.29
CA GLU A 4 -2.75 -3.78 10.63
C GLU A 4 -3.54 -2.91 9.65
N THR A 5 -4.27 -1.90 10.13
CA THR A 5 -5.37 -1.25 9.38
C THR A 5 -5.06 0.17 8.87
N GLU A 6 -3.93 0.76 9.26
CA GLU A 6 -3.64 2.17 8.97
C GLU A 6 -2.24 2.38 8.40
N TYR A 7 -2.18 2.84 7.15
CA TYR A 7 -0.96 3.27 6.49
C TYR A 7 -1.15 4.64 5.83
N TYR A 8 -0.17 5.52 6.00
CA TYR A 8 -0.17 6.87 5.41
C TYR A 8 0.64 6.86 4.11
N TYR A 9 0.00 7.12 2.97
CA TYR A 9 0.71 7.23 1.69
C TYR A 9 1.38 8.59 1.50
N ALA A 10 2.49 8.59 0.74
CA ALA A 10 3.27 9.78 0.44
C ALA A 10 2.44 10.87 -0.27
N PRO A 11 2.67 12.17 0.06
CA PRO A 11 1.92 13.27 -0.53
C PRO A 11 2.09 13.32 -2.05
N ARG A 12 0.98 13.54 -2.76
CA ARG A 12 1.00 13.79 -4.21
C ARG A 12 1.18 15.28 -4.48
N TYR A 13 2.10 15.59 -5.37
CA TYR A 13 2.38 16.94 -5.86
C TYR A 13 1.92 17.04 -7.32
N GLU A 14 1.35 18.18 -7.69
CA GLU A 14 0.94 18.49 -9.05
C GLU A 14 1.77 19.67 -9.57
N TYR A 15 2.28 19.54 -10.80
CA TYR A 15 2.98 20.63 -11.45
C TYR A 15 2.03 21.80 -11.72
N ILE A 16 2.45 23.01 -11.35
CA ILE A 16 1.66 24.23 -11.52
C ILE A 16 2.19 25.03 -12.71
N SER A 17 3.49 25.33 -12.69
CA SER A 17 4.12 26.29 -13.60
C SER A 17 5.63 26.24 -13.44
N CYS A 18 6.38 26.66 -14.45
CA CYS A 18 7.80 26.93 -14.36
C CYS A 18 8.04 28.45 -14.29
N ASN A 19 8.97 28.89 -13.44
CA ASN A 19 9.48 30.27 -13.48
C ASN A 19 11.01 30.27 -13.61
N GLN A 20 11.63 31.45 -13.61
CA GLN A 20 13.09 31.62 -13.72
C GLN A 20 13.90 30.93 -12.61
N HIS A 21 13.24 30.44 -11.55
CA HIS A 21 13.83 29.70 -10.44
C HIS A 21 13.53 28.20 -10.48
N GLY A 22 12.82 27.73 -11.52
CA GLY A 22 12.51 26.32 -11.76
C GLY A 22 11.02 25.96 -11.66
N ASP A 23 10.78 24.65 -11.57
CA ASP A 23 9.45 24.07 -11.56
C ASP A 23 8.75 24.26 -10.21
N ARG A 24 7.49 24.70 -10.26
CA ARG A 24 6.64 24.86 -9.08
C ARG A 24 5.61 23.75 -9.04
N PHE A 25 5.53 23.08 -7.89
CA PHE A 25 4.54 22.03 -7.64
C PHE A 25 3.63 22.41 -6.46
N LYS A 26 2.32 22.11 -6.55
CA LYS A 26 1.35 22.26 -5.46
C LYS A 26 1.15 20.92 -4.80
N ARG A 27 1.17 20.88 -3.47
CA ARG A 27 0.71 19.71 -2.73
C ARG A 27 -0.81 19.61 -2.87
N LYS A 28 -1.32 18.58 -3.55
CA LYS A 28 -2.73 18.46 -3.92
C LYS A 28 -3.59 17.97 -2.73
N ALA A 29 -3.09 16.98 -1.99
CA ALA A 29 -3.53 16.54 -0.66
C ALA A 29 -2.73 15.30 -0.23
N SER A 30 -2.67 15.01 1.06
CA SER A 30 -2.40 13.65 1.56
C SER A 30 -3.73 12.89 1.62
N LYS A 31 -3.97 11.99 0.65
CA LYS A 31 -5.12 11.09 0.74
C LYS A 31 -4.81 10.06 1.83
N ARG A 32 -5.54 10.12 2.95
CA ARG A 32 -5.50 9.04 3.95
C ARG A 32 -6.24 7.85 3.36
N LEU A 33 -5.54 6.73 3.22
CA LEU A 33 -6.10 5.48 2.72
C LEU A 33 -6.01 4.45 3.83
N SER A 34 -7.13 3.83 4.19
CA SER A 34 -7.11 2.68 5.09
C SER A 34 -6.65 1.46 4.30
N ILE A 35 -5.47 0.96 4.63
CA ILE A 35 -4.85 -0.21 4.01
C ILE A 35 -4.75 -1.28 5.09
N ALA A 36 -5.30 -2.46 4.80
CA ALA A 36 -5.10 -3.62 5.61
C ALA A 36 -3.83 -4.35 5.17
N LYS A 37 -2.91 -4.57 6.10
CA LYS A 37 -1.73 -5.41 5.91
C LYS A 37 -1.99 -6.79 6.47
N LEU A 38 -1.82 -7.79 5.62
CA LEU A 38 -1.93 -9.19 5.95
C LEU A 38 -0.54 -9.80 5.94
N SER A 39 -0.03 -10.23 7.09
CA SER A 39 1.34 -10.76 7.20
C SER A 39 1.41 -12.17 7.80
N CYS A 40 2.42 -12.92 7.38
CA CYS A 40 2.80 -14.21 7.95
C CYS A 40 4.33 -14.32 8.08
N LYS A 41 4.80 -15.20 8.99
CA LYS A 41 6.24 -15.50 9.12
C LYS A 41 6.68 -16.40 7.97
N HIS A 42 7.94 -16.30 7.56
CA HIS A 42 8.51 -17.20 6.53
C HIS A 42 8.46 -18.68 6.93
N SER A 43 8.50 -18.98 8.22
CA SER A 43 8.40 -20.35 8.75
C SER A 43 6.99 -20.94 8.72
N ASP A 44 5.95 -20.14 8.47
CA ASP A 44 4.56 -20.61 8.38
C ASP A 44 4.20 -20.96 6.94
N ALA A 45 4.49 -22.20 6.53
CA ALA A 45 4.24 -22.68 5.18
C ALA A 45 2.75 -22.61 4.76
N THR A 46 1.84 -22.84 5.72
CA THR A 46 0.39 -22.77 5.46
C THR A 46 -0.05 -21.32 5.27
N GLY A 47 0.43 -20.42 6.11
CA GLY A 47 0.22 -18.98 5.98
C GLY A 47 0.74 -18.45 4.65
N MET A 48 1.96 -18.83 4.27
CA MET A 48 2.60 -18.42 3.03
C MET A 48 1.80 -18.84 1.79
N SER A 49 1.36 -20.10 1.74
CA SER A 49 0.58 -20.63 0.62
C SER A 49 -0.73 -19.87 0.44
N ARG A 50 -1.43 -19.58 1.55
CA ARG A 50 -2.67 -18.77 1.53
C ARG A 50 -2.40 -17.35 1.06
N LEU A 51 -1.30 -16.76 1.49
CA LEU A 51 -0.93 -15.37 1.17
C LEU A 51 -0.56 -15.22 -0.31
N ILE A 52 0.15 -16.19 -0.90
CA ILE A 52 0.43 -16.26 -2.34
C ILE A 52 -0.86 -16.42 -3.15
N LEU A 53 -1.74 -17.34 -2.75
CA LEU A 53 -3.03 -17.54 -3.43
C LEU A 53 -3.92 -16.30 -3.37
N LEU A 54 -3.97 -15.64 -2.20
CA LEU A 54 -4.70 -14.38 -2.03
C LEU A 54 -4.12 -13.29 -2.92
N GLY A 55 -2.79 -13.10 -2.92
CA GLY A 55 -2.10 -12.13 -3.78
C GLY A 55 -2.43 -12.35 -5.26
N HIS A 56 -2.40 -13.59 -5.73
CA HIS A 56 -2.79 -13.94 -7.09
C HIS A 56 -4.26 -13.61 -7.38
N SER A 57 -5.18 -14.01 -6.49
CA SER A 57 -6.62 -13.78 -6.67
C SER A 57 -7.02 -12.30 -6.68
N LEU A 58 -6.32 -11.48 -5.89
CA LEU A 58 -6.56 -10.05 -5.78
C LEU A 58 -5.70 -9.23 -6.76
N ASN A 59 -4.83 -9.88 -7.53
CA ASN A 59 -3.84 -9.25 -8.39
C ASN A 59 -2.97 -8.22 -7.63
N VAL A 60 -2.51 -8.59 -6.43
CA VAL A 60 -1.66 -7.79 -5.54
C VAL A 60 -0.32 -8.52 -5.34
N PRO A 61 0.83 -7.83 -5.46
CA PRO A 61 2.13 -8.44 -5.23
C PRO A 61 2.32 -8.83 -3.75
N VAL A 62 2.98 -9.97 -3.53
CA VAL A 62 3.45 -10.38 -2.21
C VAL A 62 4.80 -9.71 -1.95
N HIS A 63 4.91 -9.01 -0.82
CA HIS A 63 6.14 -8.39 -0.38
C HIS A 63 6.86 -9.28 0.64
N TYR A 64 8.18 -9.33 0.56
CA TYR A 64 9.04 -10.07 1.47
C TYR A 64 9.91 -9.10 2.25
N ASP A 65 9.73 -9.09 3.57
CA ASP A 65 10.61 -8.41 4.50
C ASP A 65 11.63 -9.42 5.02
N PHE A 66 12.88 -9.26 4.58
CA PHE A 66 13.98 -10.14 4.94
C PHE A 66 14.57 -9.81 6.31
N GLU A 67 14.39 -8.60 6.83
CA GLU A 67 14.86 -8.21 8.16
C GLU A 67 13.89 -8.74 9.23
N GLY A 68 12.59 -8.61 8.99
CA GLY A 68 11.55 -9.14 9.88
C GLY A 68 11.25 -10.63 9.68
N HIS A 69 11.81 -11.28 8.65
CA HIS A 69 11.46 -12.63 8.21
C HIS A 69 9.94 -12.84 8.04
N THR A 70 9.27 -11.86 7.44
CA THR A 70 7.83 -11.89 7.17
C THR A 70 7.51 -11.70 5.70
N ALA A 71 6.39 -12.25 5.26
CA ALA A 71 5.80 -11.93 3.97
C ALA A 71 4.43 -11.29 4.22
N PHE A 72 4.07 -10.32 3.38
CA PHE A 72 2.81 -9.60 3.52
C PHE A 72 2.22 -9.16 2.18
N ILE A 73 0.90 -8.96 2.17
CA ILE A 73 0.17 -8.25 1.11
C ILE A 73 -0.53 -7.05 1.73
N GLU A 74 -0.70 -6.01 0.93
CA GLU A 74 -1.44 -4.81 1.30
C GLU A 74 -2.72 -4.74 0.48
N VAL A 75 -3.87 -4.69 1.15
CA VAL A 75 -5.18 -4.69 0.53
C VAL A 75 -5.93 -3.43 0.96
N MET A 76 -6.59 -2.78 0.00
CA MET A 76 -7.36 -1.58 0.23
C MET A 76 -8.79 -1.78 -0.28
N SER A 77 -9.77 -1.26 0.45
CA SER A 77 -11.17 -1.25 -0.02
C SER A 77 -11.31 -0.34 -1.24
N SER A 78 -12.06 -0.80 -2.26
CA SER A 78 -12.44 0.00 -3.42
C SER A 78 -13.17 1.30 -3.04
N ASP A 79 -13.94 1.26 -1.95
CA ASP A 79 -14.66 2.42 -1.41
C ASP A 79 -13.72 3.45 -0.78
N ALA A 80 -12.53 3.04 -0.29
CA ALA A 80 -11.50 3.98 0.16
C ALA A 80 -10.84 4.70 -1.02
N VAL A 81 -10.84 4.09 -2.21
CA VAL A 81 -10.26 4.66 -3.43
C VAL A 81 -11.26 5.57 -4.13
N ARG A 82 -12.52 5.16 -4.23
CA ARG A 82 -13.59 5.98 -4.80
C ARG A 82 -13.92 7.09 -3.81
N ASN A 83 -13.43 8.30 -4.09
CA ASN A 83 -13.91 9.49 -3.40
C ASN A 83 -15.44 9.42 -3.40
N LYS A 84 -16.08 9.52 -2.23
CA LYS A 84 -17.50 9.88 -2.18
C LYS A 84 -17.66 11.11 -3.07
N ILE A 85 -18.40 10.95 -4.17
CA ILE A 85 -18.89 12.05 -5.00
C ILE A 85 -19.81 12.88 -4.11
#